data_AF-A0A966JZ66-F1
#
_entry.id   AF-A0A966JZ66-F1
#
_cell.length_a   1.000
_cell.length_b   1.000
_cell.length_c   1.000
_cell.angle_alpha   90.00
_cell.angle_beta   90.00
_cell.angle_gamma   90.00
#
_symmetry.space_group_name_H-M   'P 1'
#
loop_
_entity.id
_entity.type
_entity.pdbx_description
1 polymer ?
#
loop_
_entity_poly.entity_id
_entity_poly.type
_entity_poly.pdbx_seq_one_letter_code
_entity_poly.pdbx_strand_id
1 'polypeptide(L)' 'MTTRRVKTALIGLGRMGRTHAAALRNVAALDVVAVVDPSPASREAAEEFFPGVATFEHYSTAFH' A
#
# COMPACT_ATOMS: atom_id res chain seq x y z
N MET A 1 -2.74 6.28 -25.79
CA MET A 1 -2.43 7.21 -24.69
C MET A 1 -1.96 6.38 -23.50
N THR A 2 -0.73 6.56 -23.04
CA THR A 2 -0.25 5.93 -21.80
C THR A 2 -0.88 6.67 -20.62
N THR A 3 -1.90 6.08 -19.99
CA THR A 3 -2.48 6.61 -18.76
C THR A 3 -1.44 6.50 -17.64
N ARG A 4 -0.91 7.63 -17.17
CA ARG A 4 0.01 7.68 -16.03
C ARG A 4 -0.71 7.16 -14.78
N ARG A 5 -0.13 6.13 -14.15
CA ARG A 5 -0.66 5.60 -12.88
C ARG A 5 -0.40 6.57 -11.73
N VAL A 6 -1.33 6.66 -10.80
CA VAL A 6 -1.20 7.47 -9.59
C VAL A 6 -0.47 6.66 -8.53
N LYS A 7 0.73 7.13 -8.16
CA LYS A 7 1.50 6.58 -7.05
C LYS A 7 0.75 6.85 -5.74
N THR A 8 0.45 5.79 -5.01
CA THR A 8 -0.43 5.82 -3.84
C THR A 8 0.26 5.18 -2.65
N ALA A 9 0.16 5.82 -1.48
CA ALA A 9 0.52 5.22 -0.20
C ALA A 9 -0.76 4.77 0.51
N LEU A 10 -0.76 3.55 1.05
CA LEU A 10 -1.87 3.01 1.84
C LEU A 10 -1.51 3.11 3.33
N ILE A 11 -2.24 3.92 4.09
CA ILE A 11 -2.05 4.08 5.54
C ILE A 11 -3.10 3.25 6.28
N GLY A 12 -2.65 2.26 7.03
CA GLY A 12 -3.44 1.26 7.75
C GLY A 12 -3.74 0.02 6.88
N LEU A 13 -3.12 -1.11 7.22
CA LEU A 13 -3.33 -2.44 6.63
C LEU A 13 -3.91 -3.45 7.65
N GLY A 14 -4.77 -2.95 8.54
CA GLY A 14 -5.65 -3.77 9.37
C GLY A 14 -6.77 -4.43 8.55
N ARG A 15 -7.85 -4.87 9.22
CA ARG A 15 -8.94 -5.62 8.59
C ARG A 15 -9.55 -4.94 7.36
N MET A 16 -9.97 -3.67 7.49
CA MET A 16 -10.54 -2.90 6.39
C MET A 16 -9.48 -2.54 5.34
N GLY A 17 -8.26 -2.22 5.79
CA GLY A 17 -7.13 -1.94 4.91
C GLY A 17 -6.85 -3.08 3.93
N ARG A 18 -6.94 -4.34 4.39
CA ARG A 18 -6.74 -5.53 3.55
C ARG A 18 -7.85 -5.70 2.52
N THR A 19 -9.10 -5.41 2.86
CA THR A 19 -10.21 -5.39 1.90
C THR A 19 -9.96 -4.37 0.80
N HIS A 20 -9.49 -3.16 1.16
CA HIS A 20 -9.14 -2.14 0.17
C HIS A 20 -7.91 -2.54 -0.63
N ALA A 21 -6.87 -3.12 -0.01
CA ALA A 21 -5.68 -3.58 -0.71
C ALA A 21 -6.01 -4.62 -1.79
N ALA A 22 -6.90 -5.57 -1.49
CA ALA A 22 -7.39 -6.57 -2.43
C ALA A 22 -8.13 -5.95 -3.63
N ALA A 23 -8.82 -4.82 -3.45
CA ALA A 23 -9.47 -4.10 -4.54
C ALA A 23 -8.46 -3.25 -5.33
N LEU A 24 -7.60 -2.50 -4.63
CA LEU A 24 -6.64 -1.56 -5.20
C LEU A 24 -5.64 -2.22 -6.15
N ARG A 25 -5.20 -3.46 -5.87
CA ARG A 25 -4.28 -4.21 -6.75
C ARG A 25 -4.84 -4.44 -8.16
N ASN A 26 -6.15 -4.33 -8.35
CA ASN A 26 -6.82 -4.51 -9.64
C ASN A 26 -7.12 -3.19 -10.35
N VAL A 27 -6.82 -2.04 -9.74
CA VAL A 27 -7.11 -0.72 -10.33
C VAL A 27 -5.96 -0.30 -11.23
N ALA A 28 -6.14 -0.43 -12.55
CA ALA A 28 -5.10 -0.13 -13.54
C ALA A 28 -4.56 1.31 -13.48
N ALA A 29 -5.34 2.25 -12.97
CA ALA A 29 -4.95 3.65 -12.80
C ALA A 29 -4.06 3.90 -11.57
N LEU A 30 -3.86 2.90 -10.70
CA LEU A 30 -3.12 3.05 -9.45
C LEU A 30 -1.83 2.24 -9.43
N ASP A 31 -0.90 2.74 -8.63
CA ASP A 31 0.35 2.08 -8.28
C ASP A 31 0.56 2.25 -6.77
N VAL A 32 0.27 1.22 -5.98
CA VAL A 32 0.51 1.29 -4.53
C VAL A 32 2.00 1.07 -4.29
N VAL A 33 2.68 2.14 -3.92
CA VAL A 33 4.15 2.18 -3.79
C VAL A 33 4.63 2.15 -2.34
N ALA A 34 3.72 2.38 -1.38
CA ALA A 34 4.02 2.35 0.04
C ALA A 34 2.84 1.84 0.85
N VAL A 35 3.12 1.10 1.93
CA VAL A 35 2.16 0.75 2.98
C VAL A 35 2.69 1.24 4.33
N VAL A 36 1.82 1.88 5.11
CA VAL A 36 2.16 2.37 6.45
C VAL A 36 1.27 1.68 7.46
N ASP A 37 1.84 1.00 8.45
CA ASP A 37 1.08 0.43 9.56
C ASP A 37 1.99 0.27 10.79
N PRO A 38 1.53 0.64 12.00
CA PRO A 38 2.32 0.44 13.21
C PRO A 38 2.57 -1.04 13.52
N SER A 39 1.69 -1.95 13.09
CA SER A 39 1.83 -3.39 13.32
C SER A 39 2.85 -4.01 12.35
N PRO A 40 3.91 -4.67 12.85
CA PRO A 40 4.84 -5.44 12.01
C PRO A 40 4.12 -6.48 11.15
N ALA A 41 3.17 -7.23 11.73
CA ALA A 41 2.41 -8.26 11.03
C ALA A 41 1.53 -7.68 9.90
N SER A 42 1.03 -6.44 10.05
CA SER A 42 0.32 -5.76 8.97
C SER A 42 1.27 -5.37 7.84
N ARG A 43 2.49 -4.91 8.17
CA ARG A 43 3.51 -4.58 7.17
C ARG A 43 3.98 -5.82 6.40
N GLU A 44 4.19 -6.94 7.07
CA GLU A 44 4.53 -8.22 6.44
C GLU A 44 3.44 -8.68 5.46
N ALA A 45 2.16 -8.54 5.83
CA ALA A 45 1.03 -8.86 4.97
C ALA A 45 0.93 -7.97 3.71
N ALA A 46 1.65 -6.84 3.64
CA ALA A 46 1.63 -5.96 2.47
C ALA A 46 2.16 -6.66 1.21
N GLU A 47 3.15 -7.55 1.37
CA GLU A 47 3.79 -8.29 0.27
C GLU A 47 2.78 -9.17 -0.49
N GLU A 48 1.75 -9.68 0.19
CA GLU A 48 0.69 -10.51 -0.41
C GLU A 48 -0.18 -9.71 -1.41
N PHE A 49 -0.30 -8.40 -1.22
CA PHE A 49 -1.11 -7.53 -2.08
C PHE A 49 -0.26 -6.80 -3.11
N PHE A 50 0.93 -6.35 -2.71
CA PHE A 50 1.80 -5.48 -3.47
C PHE A 50 3.26 -5.96 -3.34
N PRO A 51 3.72 -6.89 -4.19
CA PRO A 51 5.07 -7.42 -4.10
C PRO A 51 6.15 -6.34 -4.23
N GLY A 52 7.10 -6.31 -3.30
CA GLY A 52 8.19 -5.34 -3.26
C GLY A 52 7.78 -3.93 -2.81
N VAL A 53 6.61 -3.77 -2.20
CA VAL A 53 6.15 -2.47 -1.70
C VAL A 53 7.00 -1.98 -0.53
N ALA A 54 7.29 -0.68 -0.50
CA ALA A 54 7.97 -0.09 0.65
C ALA A 54 7.02 -0.10 1.87
N THR A 55 7.50 -0.51 3.04
CA THR A 55 6.70 -0.49 4.27
C THR A 55 7.30 0.44 5.31
N PHE A 56 6.44 1.15 6.03
CA PHE A 56 6.84 2.11 7.05
C PHE A 56 5.98 1.94 8.31
N GLU A 57 6.56 2.17 9.47
CA GLU A 57 5.82 2.14 10.73
C GLU A 57 5.01 3.42 10.97
N HIS A 58 5.53 4.55 10.52
CA HIS A 58 4.94 5.87 10.74
C HIS A 58 4.69 6.57 9.40
N TYR A 59 3.55 7.25 9.28
CA TYR A 59 3.22 7.94 8.03
C TYR A 59 4.19 9.09 7.75
N SER A 60 4.75 9.68 8.81
CA SER A 60 5.73 10.77 8.70
C SER A 60 6.99 10.33 7.96
N THR A 61 7.39 9.06 8.01
CA THR A 61 8.60 8.58 7.32
C THR A 61 8.32 8.13 5.87
N ALA A 62 7.07 8.10 5.44
CA ALA A 62 6.68 7.55 4.14
C ALA A 62 6.70 8.58 2.98
N PHE A 63 6.86 9.87 3.25
CA PHE A 63 6.71 10.95 2.26
C PHE A 63 7.93 11.90 2.13
N HIS A 64 9.11 11.42 2.50
CA HIS A 64 10.37 12.19 2.42
C HIS A 64 11.26 11.73 1.27
#